data_AF-A0A353BFN6-F1
#
_entry.id   AF-A0A353BFN6-F1
#
_cell.length_a   1.000
_cell.length_b   1.000
_cell.length_c   1.000
_cell.angle_alpha   90.00
_cell.angle_beta   90.00
_cell.angle_gamma   90.00
#
_symmetry.space_group_name_H-M   'P 1'
#
loop_
_entity.id
_entity.type
_entity.pdbx_description
1 polymer ?
#
loop_
_entity_poly.entity_id
_entity_poly.type
_entity_poly.pdbx_seq_one_letter_code
_entity_poly.pdbx_strand_id
1 'polypeptide(L)'
;DTGPSQYRRGLYTHWQRTFLHPMLKAFDAPSREECTAARARSNTPLQSLVLLNDPTFVEAALALAERAQEEVSRAGDTSNQASGEQRLEERLEQCMRRMYRLVASGEPTTDVQEVLRKLYTQTLAYYQQHPDDAQQFLASARPLADVAEKGAAKDKDAKHADAELTQAELAALTAVARALLNMQETIMRY
;
A
#
# COMPACT_ATOMS: atom_id res chain seq x y z
N ASP A 1 7.10 19.88 1.87
CA ASP A 1 6.51 20.12 3.20
C ASP A 1 7.04 19.14 4.21
N THR A 2 7.15 19.55 5.48
CA THR A 2 7.48 18.69 6.63
C THR A 2 6.32 18.67 7.62
N GLY A 3 6.06 17.52 8.25
CA GLY A 3 5.03 17.37 9.27
C GLY A 3 3.60 17.28 8.72
N PRO A 4 2.56 17.69 9.48
CA PRO A 4 1.15 17.39 9.16
C PRO A 4 0.65 18.02 7.85
N SER A 5 1.36 19.03 7.35
CA SER A 5 1.09 19.66 6.06
C SER A 5 1.28 18.73 4.85
N GLN A 6 1.98 17.61 5.01
CA GLN A 6 2.19 16.61 3.95
C GLN A 6 0.91 15.85 3.57
N TYR A 7 -0.03 15.68 4.51
CA TYR A 7 -1.28 14.92 4.30
C TYR A 7 -2.42 15.78 3.74
N ARG A 8 -2.12 16.99 3.25
CA ARG A 8 -3.11 17.84 2.60
C ARG A 8 -3.56 17.21 1.28
N ARG A 9 -4.84 17.36 0.95
CA ARG A 9 -5.39 16.90 -0.34
C ARG A 9 -4.57 17.50 -1.49
N GLY A 10 -4.20 16.68 -2.47
CA GLY A 10 -3.42 17.11 -3.65
C GLY A 10 -4.07 18.22 -4.49
N LEU A 11 -5.36 18.52 -4.27
CA LEU A 11 -6.04 19.71 -4.81
C LEU A 11 -5.34 21.02 -4.40
N TYR A 12 -4.64 21.01 -3.26
CA TYR A 12 -3.93 22.17 -2.71
C TYR A 12 -2.43 22.16 -3.04
N THR A 13 -1.97 21.28 -3.93
CA THR A 13 -0.59 21.29 -4.40
C THR A 13 -0.36 22.52 -5.25
N HIS A 14 0.70 23.26 -4.92
CA HIS A 14 1.09 24.44 -5.68
C HIS A 14 1.39 24.10 -7.14
N TRP A 15 0.79 24.85 -8.07
CA TRP A 15 0.84 24.59 -9.50
C TRP A 15 1.14 25.91 -10.25
N GLN A 16 2.29 26.00 -10.92
CA GLN A 16 2.64 27.12 -11.79
C GLN A 16 2.31 26.80 -13.26
N ARG A 17 2.02 27.82 -14.08
CA ARG A 17 1.67 27.62 -15.50
C ARG A 17 2.72 26.78 -16.25
N THR A 18 3.99 27.07 -16.04
CA THR A 18 5.12 26.44 -16.74
C THR A 18 5.75 25.29 -15.95
N PHE A 19 5.53 25.22 -14.64
CA PHE A 19 6.11 24.19 -13.76
C PHE A 19 5.01 23.35 -13.12
N LEU A 20 4.74 22.21 -13.74
CA LEU A 20 3.89 21.17 -13.17
C LEU A 20 4.62 20.43 -12.06
N HIS A 21 3.85 19.97 -11.08
CA HIS A 21 4.36 19.02 -10.09
C HIS A 21 4.90 17.75 -10.80
N PRO A 22 6.09 17.23 -10.41
CA PRO A 22 6.71 16.09 -11.09
C PRO A 22 5.80 14.87 -11.24
N MET A 23 5.05 14.52 -10.19
CA MET A 23 4.06 13.44 -10.24
C MET A 23 2.96 13.72 -11.29
N LEU A 24 2.40 14.93 -11.35
CA LEU A 24 1.37 15.26 -12.36
C LEU A 24 1.92 15.12 -13.78
N LYS A 25 3.18 15.53 -14.00
CA LYS A 25 3.85 15.37 -15.28
C LYS A 25 4.06 13.89 -15.64
N ALA A 26 4.43 13.05 -14.68
CA ALA A 26 4.57 11.60 -14.89
C ALA A 26 3.24 10.93 -15.26
N PHE A 27 2.12 11.42 -14.71
CA PHE A 27 0.74 10.97 -15.03
C PHE A 27 0.07 11.81 -16.14
N ASP A 28 0.84 12.18 -17.16
CA ASP A 28 0.35 12.84 -18.40
C ASP A 28 -0.61 14.02 -18.14
N ALA A 29 -0.34 14.84 -17.13
CA ALA A 29 -1.13 16.05 -16.93
C ALA A 29 -0.92 17.04 -18.09
N PRO A 30 -2.01 17.61 -18.63
CA PRO A 30 -1.94 18.45 -19.82
C PRO A 30 -1.23 19.78 -19.54
N SER A 31 -0.64 20.34 -20.60
CA SER A 31 -0.13 21.71 -20.57
C SER A 31 -1.27 22.72 -20.42
N ARG A 32 -1.00 23.86 -19.78
CA ARG A 32 -1.95 24.97 -19.65
C ARG A 32 -1.68 26.12 -20.62
N GLU A 33 -0.73 25.94 -21.53
CA GLU A 33 -0.46 26.90 -22.60
C GLU A 33 -1.49 26.85 -23.72
N GLU A 34 -2.19 25.71 -23.87
CA GLU A 34 -3.15 25.46 -24.94
C GLU A 34 -4.38 24.72 -24.42
N CYS A 35 -5.51 24.85 -25.13
CA CYS A 35 -6.73 24.11 -24.80
C CYS A 35 -6.52 22.61 -25.05
N THR A 36 -6.71 21.77 -24.02
CA THR A 36 -6.64 20.31 -24.15
C THR A 36 -8.03 19.71 -24.05
N ALA A 37 -8.59 19.29 -25.18
CA ALA A 37 -9.93 18.67 -25.24
C ALA A 37 -9.95 17.22 -24.74
N ALA A 38 -8.84 16.49 -24.89
CA ALA A 38 -8.70 15.10 -24.44
C ALA A 38 -7.30 14.88 -23.84
N ARG A 39 -7.23 14.14 -22.74
CA ARG A 39 -5.97 13.81 -22.08
C ARG A 39 -5.27 12.68 -22.81
N ALA A 40 -3.97 12.80 -23.04
CA ALA A 40 -3.16 11.70 -23.54
C ALA A 40 -3.14 10.56 -22.51
N ARG A 41 -3.30 9.32 -22.98
CA ARG A 41 -3.15 8.12 -22.16
C ARG A 41 -1.83 7.46 -22.54
N SER A 42 -0.84 7.55 -21.67
CA SER A 42 0.42 6.83 -21.83
C SER A 42 0.41 5.57 -20.97
N ASN A 43 1.03 4.49 -21.47
CA ASN A 43 1.35 3.28 -20.71
C ASN A 43 2.84 3.21 -20.39
N THR A 44 3.51 4.36 -20.30
CA THR A 44 4.95 4.40 -20.04
C THR A 44 5.30 3.79 -18.69
N PRO A 45 6.44 3.08 -18.58
CA PRO A 45 6.90 2.50 -17.32
C PRO A 45 7.21 3.57 -16.25
N LEU A 46 7.30 4.85 -16.64
CA LEU A 46 7.55 5.96 -15.73
C LEU A 46 6.44 6.09 -14.68
N GLN A 47 5.17 5.88 -15.05
CA GLN A 47 4.05 5.93 -14.11
C GLN A 47 4.18 4.83 -13.05
N SER A 48 4.48 3.61 -13.48
CA SER A 48 4.72 2.48 -12.57
C SER A 48 5.93 2.69 -11.68
N LEU A 49 7.01 3.28 -12.19
CA LEU A 49 8.19 3.61 -11.40
C LEU A 49 7.89 4.68 -10.34
N VAL A 50 7.04 5.67 -10.65
CA VAL A 50 6.61 6.65 -9.63
C VAL A 50 5.80 5.97 -8.53
N LEU A 51 4.85 5.09 -8.87
CA LEU A 51 4.06 4.35 -7.88
C LEU A 51 4.90 3.43 -7.00
N LEU A 52 5.95 2.83 -7.57
CA LEU A 52 6.84 1.94 -6.82
C LEU A 52 7.79 2.71 -5.91
N ASN A 53 8.30 3.87 -6.31
CA ASN A 53 9.43 4.51 -5.64
C ASN A 53 9.09 5.76 -4.84
N ASP A 54 7.99 6.46 -5.13
CA ASP A 54 7.65 7.67 -4.39
C ASP A 54 7.23 7.30 -2.94
N PRO A 55 7.81 7.96 -1.91
CA PRO A 55 7.49 7.69 -0.51
C PRO A 55 5.99 7.75 -0.20
N THR A 56 5.25 8.64 -0.87
CA THR A 56 3.80 8.79 -0.65
C THR A 56 3.03 7.51 -0.99
N PHE A 57 3.42 6.82 -2.07
CA PHE A 57 2.78 5.57 -2.47
C PHE A 57 3.26 4.38 -1.64
N VAL A 58 4.51 4.41 -1.18
CA VAL A 58 5.04 3.40 -0.25
C VAL A 58 4.33 3.50 1.12
N GLU A 59 4.12 4.71 1.64
CA GLU A 59 3.31 4.98 2.84
C GLU A 59 1.86 4.52 2.66
N ALA A 60 1.24 4.86 1.52
CA ALA A 60 -0.12 4.44 1.21
C ALA A 60 -0.26 2.91 1.14
N ALA A 61 0.76 2.21 0.64
CA ALA A 61 0.77 0.75 0.60
C ALA A 61 0.86 0.13 2.00
N LEU A 62 1.67 0.71 2.90
CA LEU A 62 1.75 0.26 4.29
C LEU A 62 0.41 0.47 5.00
N ALA A 63 -0.16 1.67 4.87
CA ALA A 63 -1.46 2.00 5.45
C ALA A 63 -2.59 1.10 4.92
N LEU A 64 -2.53 0.71 3.64
CA LEU A 64 -3.48 -0.26 3.06
C LEU A 64 -3.34 -1.65 3.68
N ALA A 65 -2.10 -2.12 3.89
CA ALA A 65 -1.83 -3.40 4.52
C ALA A 65 -2.29 -3.42 5.99
N GLU A 66 -1.97 -2.39 6.77
CA GLU A 66 -2.40 -2.23 8.16
C GLU A 66 -3.94 -2.18 8.26
N ARG A 67 -4.58 -1.37 7.41
CA ARG A 67 -6.04 -1.27 7.36
C ARG A 67 -6.70 -2.61 7.03
N ALA A 68 -6.15 -3.36 6.07
CA ALA A 68 -6.70 -4.67 5.70
C ALA A 68 -6.58 -5.66 6.87
N GLN A 69 -5.47 -5.66 7.60
CA GLN A 69 -5.29 -6.49 8.79
C GLN A 69 -6.29 -6.12 9.88
N GLU A 70 -6.44 -4.85 10.20
CA GLU A 70 -7.39 -4.39 11.22
C GLU A 70 -8.82 -4.80 10.89
N GLU A 71 -9.24 -4.63 9.64
CA GLU A 71 -10.59 -4.96 9.21
C GLU A 71 -10.85 -6.48 9.24
N VAL A 72 -9.85 -7.30 8.89
CA VAL A 72 -9.93 -8.77 9.00
C VAL A 72 -9.96 -9.21 10.46
N SER A 73 -9.10 -8.64 11.31
CA SER A 73 -9.08 -8.92 12.76
C SER A 73 -10.41 -8.53 13.44
N ARG A 74 -11.06 -7.45 13.02
CA ARG A 74 -12.40 -7.05 13.51
C ARG A 74 -13.52 -7.97 13.03
N ALA A 75 -13.40 -8.56 11.84
CA ALA A 75 -14.42 -9.44 11.27
C ALA A 75 -14.56 -10.76 12.04
N GLY A 76 -13.62 -11.08 12.93
CA GLY A 76 -13.62 -12.27 13.77
C GLY A 76 -13.18 -13.52 13.01
N ASP A 77 -12.31 -14.32 13.64
CA ASP A 77 -11.86 -15.58 13.06
C ASP A 77 -13.03 -16.55 12.98
N THR A 78 -13.53 -16.78 11.76
CA THR A 78 -14.71 -17.62 11.52
C THR A 78 -14.38 -19.12 11.70
N SER A 79 -13.11 -19.49 11.91
CA SER A 79 -12.62 -20.87 11.98
C SER A 79 -11.99 -21.21 13.34
N ASN A 80 -12.81 -21.35 14.39
CA ASN A 80 -12.38 -21.85 15.72
C ASN A 80 -11.84 -23.31 15.72
N GLN A 81 -11.69 -23.97 14.57
CA GLN A 81 -11.31 -25.38 14.44
C GLN A 81 -10.02 -25.63 13.64
N ALA A 82 -9.38 -24.60 13.10
CA ALA A 82 -8.16 -24.75 12.29
C ALA A 82 -6.88 -24.80 13.15
N SER A 83 -5.86 -25.54 12.69
CA SER A 83 -4.52 -25.49 13.28
C SER A 83 -3.93 -24.08 13.17
N GLY A 84 -3.08 -23.66 14.11
CA GLY A 84 -2.60 -22.26 14.19
C GLY A 84 -1.98 -21.72 12.89
N GLU A 85 -1.26 -22.57 12.15
CA GLU A 85 -0.68 -22.22 10.85
C GLU A 85 -1.74 -22.02 9.75
N GLN A 86 -2.75 -22.88 9.71
CA GLN A 86 -3.87 -22.78 8.75
C GLN A 86 -4.70 -21.51 9.00
N ARG A 87 -4.90 -21.14 10.26
CA ARG A 87 -5.59 -19.88 10.63
C ARG A 87 -4.80 -18.66 10.15
N LEU A 88 -3.47 -18.67 10.26
CA LEU A 88 -2.63 -17.58 9.77
C LEU A 88 -2.73 -17.45 8.25
N GLU A 89 -2.66 -18.57 7.52
CA GLU A 89 -2.77 -18.56 6.07
C GLU A 89 -4.15 -18.07 5.59
N GLU A 90 -5.23 -18.55 6.21
CA GLU A 90 -6.59 -18.05 5.95
C GLU A 90 -6.72 -16.54 6.19
N ARG A 91 -6.16 -16.04 7.30
CA ARG A 91 -6.15 -14.61 7.63
C ARG A 91 -5.39 -13.79 6.59
N LEU A 92 -4.24 -14.28 6.12
CA LEU A 92 -3.43 -13.61 5.08
C LEU A 92 -4.17 -13.57 3.74
N GLU A 93 -4.81 -14.67 3.34
CA GLU A 93 -5.64 -14.71 2.14
C GLU A 93 -6.82 -13.73 2.21
N GLN A 94 -7.48 -13.63 3.37
CA GLN A 94 -8.53 -12.64 3.60
C GLN A 94 -8.00 -11.20 3.52
N CYS A 95 -6.82 -10.93 4.07
CA CYS A 95 -6.17 -9.62 3.96
C CYS A 95 -5.91 -9.26 2.48
N MET A 96 -5.33 -10.17 1.69
CA MET A 96 -5.08 -9.94 0.26
C MET A 96 -6.37 -9.70 -0.53
N ARG A 97 -7.40 -10.50 -0.29
CA ARG A 97 -8.73 -10.29 -0.89
C ARG A 97 -9.33 -8.94 -0.50
N ARG A 98 -9.15 -8.53 0.76
CA ARG A 98 -9.66 -7.24 1.25
C ARG A 98 -8.92 -6.08 0.60
N MET A 99 -7.59 -6.12 0.52
CA MET A 99 -6.79 -5.12 -0.19
C MET A 99 -7.23 -4.99 -1.65
N TYR A 100 -7.39 -6.12 -2.36
CA TYR A 100 -7.86 -6.10 -3.75
C TYR A 100 -9.24 -5.45 -3.89
N ARG A 101 -10.18 -5.76 -3.00
CA ARG A 101 -11.52 -5.13 -3.00
C ARG A 101 -11.45 -3.62 -2.75
N LEU A 102 -10.59 -3.17 -1.84
CA LEU A 102 -10.43 -1.74 -1.54
C LEU A 102 -9.87 -0.96 -2.75
N VAL A 103 -8.98 -1.59 -3.52
CA VAL A 103 -8.29 -0.95 -4.65
C VAL A 103 -9.09 -1.07 -5.95
N ALA A 104 -9.49 -2.29 -6.32
CA ALA A 104 -10.11 -2.59 -7.61
C ALA A 104 -11.64 -2.64 -7.59
N SER A 105 -12.27 -2.44 -6.42
CA SER A 105 -13.74 -2.50 -6.23
C SER A 105 -14.40 -3.76 -6.80
N GLY A 106 -13.69 -4.89 -6.79
CA GLY A 106 -14.15 -6.17 -7.32
C GLY A 106 -13.54 -7.34 -6.55
N GLU A 107 -13.93 -8.57 -6.91
CA GLU A 107 -13.35 -9.77 -6.32
C GLU A 107 -12.15 -10.26 -7.15
N PRO A 108 -11.06 -10.73 -6.49
CA PRO A 108 -9.92 -11.25 -7.22
C PRO A 108 -10.26 -12.62 -7.81
N THR A 109 -10.00 -12.78 -9.11
CA THR A 109 -10.03 -14.08 -9.80
C THR A 109 -9.02 -15.04 -9.16
N THR A 110 -9.27 -16.35 -9.26
CA THR A 110 -8.38 -17.39 -8.74
C THR A 110 -6.92 -17.19 -9.16
N ASP A 111 -6.67 -16.89 -10.44
CA ASP A 111 -5.33 -16.66 -10.98
C ASP A 111 -4.61 -15.49 -10.29
N VAL A 112 -5.34 -14.39 -10.03
CA VAL A 112 -4.79 -13.21 -9.34
C VAL A 112 -4.43 -13.58 -7.90
N GLN A 113 -5.28 -14.34 -7.21
CA GLN A 113 -4.99 -14.78 -5.84
C GLN A 113 -3.73 -15.64 -5.78
N GLU A 114 -3.56 -16.56 -6.74
CA GLU A 114 -2.36 -17.39 -6.82
C GLU A 114 -1.09 -16.56 -7.04
N VAL A 115 -1.16 -15.55 -7.92
CA VAL A 115 -0.04 -14.63 -8.17
C VAL A 115 0.29 -13.81 -6.92
N LEU A 116 -0.71 -13.27 -6.23
CA LEU A 116 -0.49 -12.50 -4.99
C LEU A 116 0.10 -13.37 -3.89
N ARG A 117 -0.38 -14.60 -3.73
CA ARG A 117 0.18 -15.58 -2.78
C ARG A 117 1.62 -15.94 -3.11
N LYS A 118 1.94 -16.12 -4.40
CA LYS A 118 3.32 -16.38 -4.84
C LYS A 118 4.23 -15.18 -4.54
N LEU A 119 3.76 -13.95 -4.79
CA LEU A 119 4.51 -12.74 -4.46
C LEU A 119 4.74 -12.61 -2.95
N TYR A 120 3.71 -12.88 -2.15
CA TYR A 120 3.83 -12.86 -0.70
C TYR A 120 4.85 -13.87 -0.18
N THR A 121 4.77 -15.13 -0.62
CA THR A 121 5.70 -16.18 -0.17
C THR A 121 7.14 -15.89 -0.58
N GLN A 122 7.37 -15.36 -1.78
CA GLN A 122 8.70 -14.95 -2.25
C GLN A 122 9.26 -13.77 -1.42
N THR A 123 8.45 -12.75 -1.16
CA THR A 123 8.89 -11.58 -0.40
C THR A 123 9.08 -11.90 1.09
N LEU A 124 8.22 -12.76 1.66
CA LEU A 124 8.39 -13.26 3.02
C LEU A 124 9.70 -14.02 3.17
N ALA A 125 10.01 -14.95 2.26
CA ALA A 125 11.25 -15.71 2.29
C ALA A 125 12.48 -14.79 2.20
N TYR A 126 12.41 -13.73 1.39
CA TYR A 126 13.46 -12.72 1.31
C TYR A 126 13.64 -11.97 2.64
N TYR A 127 12.56 -11.43 3.22
CA TYR A 127 12.64 -10.64 4.46
C TYR A 127 12.95 -11.48 5.70
N GLN A 128 12.64 -12.78 5.70
CA GLN A 128 13.08 -13.71 6.74
C GLN A 128 14.61 -13.91 6.71
N GLN A 129 15.23 -13.89 5.52
CA GLN A 129 16.68 -13.96 5.36
C GLN A 129 17.37 -12.62 5.61
N HIS A 130 16.67 -11.51 5.33
CA HIS A 130 17.17 -10.13 5.44
C HIS A 130 16.27 -9.27 6.35
N PRO A 131 16.35 -9.45 7.69
CA PRO A 131 15.51 -8.70 8.62
C PRO A 131 15.84 -7.20 8.64
N ASP A 132 17.10 -6.83 8.38
CA ASP A 132 17.54 -5.43 8.32
C ASP A 132 16.85 -4.69 7.17
N ASP A 133 16.72 -5.34 6.01
CA ASP A 133 16.03 -4.77 4.84
C ASP A 133 14.54 -4.58 5.11
N ALA A 134 13.90 -5.49 5.84
CA ALA A 134 12.51 -5.37 6.24
C ALA A 134 12.30 -4.14 7.15
N GLN A 135 13.21 -3.92 8.09
CA GLN A 135 13.17 -2.75 8.97
C GLN A 135 13.40 -1.45 8.20
N GLN A 136 14.38 -1.42 7.30
CA GLN A 136 14.63 -0.25 6.45
C GLN A 136 13.44 0.07 5.55
N PHE A 137 12.85 -0.97 4.95
CA PHE A 137 11.68 -0.82 4.10
C PHE A 137 10.49 -0.27 4.89
N LEU A 138 10.17 -0.84 6.06
CA LEU A 138 9.11 -0.32 6.92
C LEU A 138 9.42 1.09 7.45
N ALA A 139 10.68 1.41 7.73
CA ALA A 139 11.08 2.75 8.14
C ALA A 139 10.87 3.78 7.02
N SER A 140 11.13 3.40 5.76
CA SER A 140 10.85 4.25 4.59
C SER A 140 9.35 4.43 4.31
N ALA A 141 8.54 3.48 4.77
CA ALA A 141 7.10 3.43 4.55
C ALA A 141 6.27 4.02 5.69
N ARG A 142 6.88 4.31 6.85
CA ARG A 142 6.15 4.88 7.98
C ARG A 142 5.97 6.39 7.78
N PRO A 143 4.77 6.93 8.02
CA PRO A 143 4.51 8.34 7.85
C PRO A 143 5.45 9.18 8.73
N LEU A 144 6.07 10.20 8.13
CA LEU A 144 7.00 11.08 8.84
C LEU A 144 6.33 11.80 10.04
N ALA A 145 5.01 12.02 10.00
CA ALA A 145 4.26 12.56 11.14
C ALA A 145 4.16 11.60 12.32
N ASP A 146 4.12 10.29 12.10
CA ASP A 146 4.15 9.31 13.19
C ASP A 146 5.54 9.25 13.84
N VAL A 147 6.62 9.57 13.13
CA VAL A 147 7.95 9.67 13.75
C VAL A 147 8.04 10.89 14.68
N ALA A 148 7.29 11.96 14.39
CA ALA A 148 7.23 13.17 15.23
C ALA A 148 6.22 13.07 16.38
N GLU A 149 5.08 12.39 16.20
CA GLU A 149 4.02 12.27 17.21
C GLU A 149 4.06 10.96 18.01
N LYS A 150 4.52 9.83 17.45
CA LYS A 150 4.72 8.55 18.18
C LYS A 150 6.03 8.50 18.97
N GLY A 151 6.61 9.66 19.30
CA GLY A 151 7.39 9.83 20.53
C GLY A 151 6.52 9.80 21.80
N ALA A 152 5.18 9.89 21.69
CA ALA A 152 4.32 10.08 22.86
C ALA A 152 2.95 9.37 22.88
N ALA A 153 2.62 8.51 21.91
CA ALA A 153 1.38 7.72 21.95
C ALA A 153 1.68 6.21 21.92
N LYS A 154 2.10 5.68 23.07
CA LYS A 154 1.75 4.30 23.42
C LYS A 154 0.23 4.27 23.56
N ASP A 155 -0.50 3.94 22.50
CA ASP A 155 -1.89 3.51 22.63
C ASP A 155 -1.89 2.25 23.50
N LYS A 156 -2.19 2.47 24.79
CA LYS A 156 -2.27 1.44 25.83
C LYS A 156 -3.55 0.61 25.73
N ASP A 157 -4.38 0.83 24.73
CA ASP A 157 -5.70 0.19 24.59
C ASP A 157 -5.84 -0.71 23.35
N ALA A 158 -4.75 -1.04 22.65
CA ALA A 158 -4.75 -2.14 21.66
C ALA A 158 -4.66 -3.52 22.37
N LYS A 159 -5.64 -3.82 23.24
CA LYS A 159 -5.86 -5.16 23.79
C LYS A 159 -6.67 -6.01 22.79
N HIS A 160 -6.06 -6.32 21.65
CA HIS A 160 -6.38 -7.52 20.88
C HIS A 160 -5.05 -8.18 20.49
N ALA A 161 -4.44 -8.78 21.50
CA ALA A 161 -3.30 -9.66 21.36
C ALA A 161 -3.79 -11.00 20.81
N ASP A 162 -3.77 -11.15 19.48
CA ASP A 162 -3.75 -12.44 18.80
C ASP A 162 -2.92 -12.29 17.51
N ALA A 163 -1.64 -12.66 17.64
CA ALA A 163 -0.55 -12.56 16.67
C ALA A 163 -0.38 -11.15 16.06
N GLU A 164 0.39 -10.30 16.75
CA GLU A 164 1.10 -9.20 16.09
C GLU A 164 1.94 -9.83 14.97
N LEU A 165 1.64 -9.50 13.72
CA LEU A 165 2.41 -10.03 12.59
C LEU A 165 3.88 -9.66 12.77
N THR A 166 4.76 -10.59 12.42
CA THR A 166 6.19 -10.34 12.42
C THR A 166 6.49 -9.17 11.47
N GLN A 167 7.52 -8.36 11.77
CA GLN A 167 7.92 -7.26 10.88
C GLN A 167 8.14 -7.72 9.42
N ALA A 168 8.68 -8.93 9.23
CA ALA A 168 8.84 -9.54 7.92
C ALA A 168 7.50 -9.81 7.20
N GLU A 169 6.46 -10.22 7.93
CA GLU A 169 5.13 -10.49 7.37
C GLU A 169 4.41 -9.19 6.99
N LEU A 170 4.53 -8.15 7.83
CA LEU A 170 4.00 -6.82 7.52
C LEU A 170 4.71 -6.22 6.30
N ALA A 171 6.04 -6.35 6.21
CA ALA A 171 6.83 -5.92 5.06
C ALA A 171 6.42 -6.66 3.77
N ALA A 172 6.21 -7.98 3.86
CA ALA A 172 5.74 -8.79 2.73
C ALA A 172 4.32 -8.39 2.29
N LEU A 173 3.38 -8.17 3.23
CA LEU A 173 2.04 -7.68 2.90
C LEU A 173 2.07 -6.28 2.27
N THR A 174 2.95 -5.41 2.76
CA THR A 174 3.16 -4.07 2.18
C THR A 174 3.70 -4.17 0.76
N ALA A 175 4.59 -5.12 0.47
CA ALA A 175 5.06 -5.37 -0.89
C ALA A 175 3.93 -5.83 -1.83
N VAL A 176 3.01 -6.68 -1.34
CA VAL A 176 1.80 -7.07 -2.08
C VAL A 176 0.90 -5.86 -2.32
N ALA A 177 0.68 -5.02 -1.31
CA ALA A 177 -0.09 -3.78 -1.43
C ALA A 177 0.51 -2.82 -2.48
N ARG A 178 1.85 -2.68 -2.52
CA ARG A 178 2.55 -1.89 -3.56
C ARG A 178 2.30 -2.44 -4.96
N ALA A 179 2.34 -3.76 -5.13
CA ALA A 179 2.05 -4.39 -6.41
C ALA A 179 0.59 -4.15 -6.84
N LEU A 180 -0.37 -4.26 -5.91
CA LEU A 180 -1.79 -3.99 -6.17
C LEU A 180 -2.04 -2.54 -6.60
N LEU A 181 -1.41 -1.56 -5.93
CA LEU A 181 -1.54 -0.14 -6.28
C LEU A 181 -0.95 0.18 -7.66
N ASN A 182 -0.03 -0.65 -8.15
CA ASN A 182 0.62 -0.50 -9.45
C ASN A 182 -0.03 -1.36 -10.57
N MET A 183 -1.14 -2.04 -10.30
CA MET A 183 -1.86 -2.78 -11.34
C MET A 183 -2.51 -1.84 -12.35
N GLN A 184 -2.58 -2.26 -13.61
CA GLN A 184 -3.23 -1.49 -14.67
C GLN A 184 -4.71 -1.21 -14.37
N GLU A 185 -5.38 -2.18 -13.76
CA GLU A 185 -6.76 -2.09 -13.27
C GLU A 185 -6.94 -1.03 -12.19
N THR A 186 -5.88 -0.66 -11.48
CA THR A 186 -5.89 0.40 -10.47
C THR A 186 -5.63 1.76 -11.08
N ILE A 187 -4.68 1.83 -12.02
CA ILE A 187 -4.19 3.09 -12.57
C ILE A 187 -5.13 3.63 -13.66
N MET A 188 -5.64 2.75 -14.52
CA MET A 188 -6.23 3.15 -15.81
C MET A 188 -7.70 2.78 -15.98
N ARG A 189 -8.32 2.17 -14.98
CA ARG A 189 -9.73 1.78 -15.01
C ARG A 189 -10.60 3.03 -14.80
N TYR A 190 -11.15 3.52 -15.90
CA TYR A 190 -12.21 4.53 -15.96
C TYR A 190 -13.58 3.86 -16.04
#